data_AF-A0A820I7T4-F1
#
_entry.id   AF-A0A820I7T4-F1
#
_cell.length_a   1.000
_cell.length_b   1.000
_cell.length_c   1.000
_cell.angle_alpha   90.00
_cell.angle_beta   90.00
_cell.angle_gamma   90.00
#
_symmetry.space_group_name_H-M   'P 1'
#
loop_
_entity.id
_entity.type
_entity.pdbx_description
1 polymer ?
#
loop_
_entity_poly.entity_id
_entity_poly.type
_entity_poly.pdbx_seq_one_letter_code
_entity_poly.pdbx_strand_id
1 'polypeptide(L)'
;FWATIERHILIFTRSIYQIRWKFIVFHYLPLSIATLYTPIFYGYVIFIYNCTNNWDYYELLCTSPCFYQNKILGSIDWLMNIIIPAFSIVLVNLILIIRVTCRSVSVRITIQRKKKNRKMTVQLLVVSSLFLIFWLPIAITGLIQQYFSPTFLIDIQFNIFFYLIYLIQLFLPFVCLISLPELKKEIRVKLHKWRRRNLIIDGASLQMATIG
;
A
#
# COMPACT_ATOMS: atom_id res chain seq x y z
N PHE A 1 5.31 -2.29 -2.09
CA PHE A 1 6.70 -2.39 -2.55
C PHE A 1 6.82 -2.30 -4.08
N TRP A 2 6.27 -3.26 -4.83
CA TRP A 2 6.48 -3.37 -6.27
C TRP A 2 6.10 -2.15 -7.11
N ALA A 3 4.89 -1.60 -6.89
CA ALA A 3 4.39 -0.44 -7.62
C ALA A 3 5.30 0.79 -7.51
N THR A 4 6.09 0.91 -6.44
CA THR A 4 7.06 2.00 -6.24
C THR A 4 8.30 1.81 -7.11
N ILE A 5 8.82 0.58 -7.17
CA ILE A 5 9.99 0.21 -7.98
C ILE A 5 9.66 0.29 -9.46
N GLU A 6 8.52 -0.26 -9.87
CA GLU A 6 8.02 -0.17 -11.24
C GLU A 6 7.93 1.28 -11.73
N ARG A 7 7.37 2.18 -10.91
CA ARG A 7 7.28 3.61 -11.25
C ARG A 7 8.64 4.30 -11.32
N HIS A 8 9.57 3.97 -10.42
CA HIS A 8 10.94 4.46 -10.50
C HIS A 8 11.58 4.02 -11.84
N ILE A 9 11.41 2.76 -12.21
CA ILE A 9 11.94 2.21 -13.46
C ILE A 9 11.31 2.89 -14.69
N LEU A 10 9.98 3.02 -14.75
CA LEU A 10 9.26 3.61 -15.90
C LEU A 10 9.54 5.11 -16.12
N ILE A 11 9.79 5.86 -15.04
CA ILE A 11 10.05 7.31 -15.13
C ILE A 11 11.48 7.59 -15.61
N PHE A 12 12.46 6.79 -15.17
CA PHE A 12 13.87 7.13 -15.35
C PHE A 12 14.57 6.35 -16.45
N THR A 13 14.05 5.19 -16.84
CA THR A 13 14.79 4.22 -17.64
C THR A 13 14.12 3.96 -18.98
N ARG A 14 13.69 5.03 -19.68
CA ARG A 14 13.03 4.89 -20.99
C ARG A 14 13.96 4.39 -22.11
N SER A 15 15.28 4.59 -22.01
CA SER A 15 16.24 4.16 -23.05
C SER A 15 16.97 2.84 -22.76
N ILE A 16 17.23 2.49 -21.49
CA ILE A 16 17.98 1.26 -21.13
C ILE A 16 17.10 0.00 -21.25
N TYR A 17 15.76 0.13 -21.28
CA TYR A 17 14.81 -0.99 -21.42
C TYR A 17 14.31 -1.25 -22.85
N GLN A 18 15.00 -0.75 -23.89
CA GLN A 18 14.72 -1.21 -25.26
C GLN A 18 15.07 -2.71 -25.47
N ILE A 19 15.85 -3.31 -24.56
CA ILE A 19 16.24 -4.72 -24.59
C ILE A 19 15.31 -5.54 -23.68
N ARG A 20 14.43 -6.36 -24.29
CA ARG A 20 13.41 -7.18 -23.60
C ARG A 20 13.96 -8.07 -22.47
N TRP A 21 15.17 -8.60 -22.60
CA TRP A 21 15.77 -9.48 -21.58
C TRP A 21 16.09 -8.78 -20.26
N LYS A 22 16.59 -7.53 -20.30
CA LYS A 22 16.85 -6.76 -19.08
C LYS A 22 15.55 -6.44 -18.35
N PHE A 23 14.45 -6.23 -19.10
CA PHE A 23 13.12 -6.07 -18.52
C PHE A 23 12.70 -7.30 -17.74
N ILE A 24 12.83 -8.50 -18.31
CA ILE A 24 12.44 -9.74 -17.62
C ILE A 24 13.25 -9.95 -16.33
N VAL A 25 14.58 -9.81 -16.40
CA VAL A 25 15.47 -10.10 -15.27
C VAL A 25 15.37 -9.07 -14.14
N PHE A 26 15.32 -7.78 -14.45
CA PHE A 26 15.30 -6.75 -13.40
C PHE A 26 13.88 -6.40 -12.94
N HIS A 27 12.86 -6.71 -13.74
CA HIS A 27 11.47 -6.44 -13.41
C HIS A 27 10.77 -7.69 -12.87
N TYR A 28 10.60 -8.74 -13.66
CA TYR A 28 9.75 -9.86 -13.25
C TYR A 28 10.39 -10.73 -12.17
N LEU A 29 11.71 -10.92 -12.20
CA LEU A 29 12.37 -11.85 -11.28
C LEU A 29 12.29 -11.42 -9.80
N PRO A 30 12.58 -10.16 -9.40
CA PRO A 30 12.38 -9.74 -8.01
C PRO A 30 10.92 -9.82 -7.55
N LEU A 31 9.97 -9.52 -8.44
CA LEU A 31 8.55 -9.63 -8.14
C LEU A 31 8.15 -11.08 -7.91
N SER A 32 8.51 -11.98 -8.83
CA SER A 32 8.21 -13.40 -8.74
C SER A 32 8.83 -14.02 -7.49
N ILE A 33 10.08 -13.69 -7.16
CA ILE A 33 10.73 -14.17 -5.94
C ILE A 33 9.99 -13.66 -4.70
N ALA A 34 9.70 -12.36 -4.61
CA ALA A 34 9.00 -11.81 -3.45
C ALA A 34 7.58 -12.40 -3.29
N THR A 35 6.86 -12.58 -4.40
CA THR A 35 5.50 -13.14 -4.40
C THR A 35 5.47 -14.63 -4.09
N LEU A 36 6.48 -15.41 -4.50
CA LEU A 36 6.56 -16.84 -4.21
C LEU A 36 7.15 -17.13 -2.82
N TYR A 37 8.10 -16.31 -2.37
CA TYR A 37 8.76 -16.47 -1.07
C TYR A 37 7.76 -16.44 0.09
N THR A 38 6.88 -15.45 0.14
CA THR A 38 5.91 -15.27 1.24
C THR A 38 5.00 -16.49 1.44
N PRO A 39 4.28 -17.01 0.42
CA PRO A 39 3.43 -18.19 0.61
C PRO A 39 4.22 -19.47 0.90
N ILE A 40 5.43 -19.62 0.34
CA ILE A 40 6.29 -20.77 0.64
C ILE A 40 6.73 -20.72 2.11
N PHE A 41 7.19 -19.57 2.59
CA PHE A 41 7.61 -19.37 3.97
C PHE A 41 6.46 -19.65 4.95
N TYR A 42 5.31 -18.99 4.76
CA TYR A 42 4.16 -19.21 5.63
C TYR A 42 3.59 -20.63 5.52
N GLY A 43 3.60 -21.23 4.33
CA GLY A 43 3.23 -22.63 4.14
C GLY A 43 4.12 -23.57 4.95
N TYR A 44 5.44 -23.34 4.95
CA TYR A 44 6.38 -24.12 5.75
C TYR A 44 6.15 -23.92 7.25
N VAL A 45 6.08 -22.68 7.75
CA VAL A 45 5.94 -22.44 9.20
C VAL A 45 4.57 -22.81 9.76
N ILE A 46 3.52 -22.85 8.94
CA ILE A 46 2.17 -23.22 9.38
C ILE A 46 1.94 -24.74 9.30
N PHE A 47 2.31 -25.39 8.20
CA PHE A 47 1.95 -26.80 7.96
C PHE A 47 3.05 -27.79 8.32
N ILE A 48 4.32 -27.40 8.24
CA ILE A 48 5.45 -28.33 8.36
C ILE A 48 6.18 -28.15 9.70
N TYR A 49 6.26 -26.93 10.22
CA TYR A 49 6.95 -26.65 11.46
C TYR A 49 6.18 -27.24 12.65
N ASN A 50 6.78 -28.25 13.29
CA ASN A 50 6.19 -28.94 14.43
C ASN A 50 6.21 -28.04 15.68
N CYS A 51 5.13 -27.30 15.91
CA CYS A 51 4.86 -26.66 17.19
C CYS A 51 3.39 -26.81 17.60
N THR A 52 3.15 -26.85 18.91
CA THR A 52 1.81 -26.97 19.47
C THR A 52 1.22 -25.57 19.62
N ASN A 53 0.12 -25.29 18.93
CA ASN A 53 -0.63 -24.04 19.10
C ASN A 53 -1.48 -24.11 20.38
N ASN A 54 -1.35 -23.09 21.24
CA ASN A 54 -2.18 -22.94 22.43
C ASN A 54 -3.35 -22.00 22.11
N TRP A 55 -4.44 -22.55 21.56
CA TRP A 55 -5.59 -21.75 21.16
C TRP A 55 -6.33 -21.17 22.37
N ASP A 56 -6.37 -19.85 22.46
CA ASP A 56 -7.27 -19.15 23.38
C ASP A 56 -8.50 -18.65 22.60
N TYR A 57 -9.64 -19.30 22.82
CA TYR A 57 -10.90 -18.98 22.16
C TYR A 57 -11.59 -17.73 22.73
N TYR A 58 -11.09 -17.16 23.84
CA TYR A 58 -11.59 -15.92 24.41
C TYR A 58 -10.92 -14.69 23.76
N GLU A 59 -9.81 -14.88 23.07
CA GLU A 59 -9.17 -13.83 22.28
C GLU A 59 -9.75 -13.76 20.86
N LEU A 60 -9.95 -12.54 20.35
CA LEU A 60 -10.58 -12.35 19.04
C LEU A 60 -9.81 -12.96 17.86
N LEU A 61 -8.49 -13.14 17.98
CA LEU A 61 -7.64 -13.72 16.93
C LEU A 61 -7.28 -15.19 17.20
N CYS A 62 -7.91 -15.85 18.18
CA CYS A 62 -7.58 -17.22 18.56
C CYS A 62 -6.07 -17.41 18.82
N THR A 63 -5.47 -16.46 19.56
CA THR A 63 -4.05 -16.37 19.90
C THR A 63 -3.03 -16.21 18.76
N SER A 64 -1.77 -16.00 19.14
CA SER A 64 -0.62 -15.93 18.22
C SER A 64 -0.19 -17.32 17.72
N PRO A 65 0.20 -17.48 16.45
CA PRO A 65 0.70 -18.77 15.95
C PRO A 65 2.00 -19.18 16.65
N CYS A 66 2.16 -20.49 16.89
CA CYS A 66 3.22 -21.04 17.74
C CYS A 66 4.64 -20.78 17.22
N PHE A 67 4.84 -20.52 15.93
CA PHE A 67 6.17 -20.20 15.40
C PHE A 67 6.74 -18.89 15.97
N TYR A 68 5.90 -17.97 16.48
CA TYR A 68 6.38 -16.77 17.18
C TYR A 68 7.04 -17.07 18.52
N GLN A 69 6.76 -18.23 19.13
CA GLN A 69 7.48 -18.66 20.33
C GLN A 69 8.96 -18.94 20.03
N ASN A 70 9.29 -19.32 18.79
CA ASN A 70 10.66 -19.43 18.33
C ASN A 70 11.22 -18.06 17.98
N LYS A 71 12.22 -17.61 18.75
CA LYS A 71 12.89 -16.31 18.56
C LYS A 71 13.44 -16.10 17.15
N ILE A 72 13.96 -17.15 16.50
CA ILE A 72 14.55 -17.04 15.17
C ILE A 72 13.45 -16.82 14.13
N LEU A 73 12.40 -17.66 14.16
CA LEU A 73 11.31 -17.57 13.19
C LEU A 73 10.50 -16.29 13.37
N GLY A 74 10.18 -15.92 14.61
CA GLY A 74 9.51 -14.67 14.93
C GLY A 74 10.31 -13.45 14.46
N SER A 75 11.62 -13.42 14.73
CA SER A 75 12.48 -12.31 14.26
C SER A 75 12.62 -12.26 12.74
N ILE A 76 12.67 -13.40 12.05
CA ILE A 76 12.65 -13.42 10.58
C ILE A 76 11.35 -12.80 10.07
N ASP A 77 10.21 -13.14 10.66
CA ASP A 77 8.93 -12.58 10.26
C ASP A 77 8.87 -11.06 10.47
N TRP A 78 9.16 -10.59 11.68
CA TRP A 78 9.13 -9.16 12.00
C TRP A 78 10.15 -8.35 11.18
N LEU A 79 11.37 -8.86 11.01
CA LEU A 79 12.43 -8.12 10.32
C LEU A 79 12.31 -8.24 8.79
N MET A 80 12.29 -9.46 8.25
CA MET A 80 12.37 -9.71 6.81
C MET A 80 11.04 -9.49 6.10
N ASN A 81 9.92 -9.85 6.72
CA ASN A 81 8.61 -9.76 6.07
C ASN A 81 7.94 -8.40 6.28
N ILE A 82 8.25 -7.72 7.39
CA ILE A 82 7.55 -6.47 7.78
C ILE A 82 8.48 -5.25 7.73
N ILE A 83 9.52 -5.21 8.58
CA ILE A 83 10.35 -4.01 8.75
C ILE A 83 11.15 -3.69 7.47
N ILE A 84 11.91 -4.64 6.95
CA ILE A 84 12.77 -4.42 5.77
C ILE A 84 11.95 -3.95 4.56
N PRO A 85 10.82 -4.59 4.20
CA PRO A 85 9.97 -4.12 3.13
C PRO A 85 9.41 -2.71 3.39
N ALA A 86 8.93 -2.43 4.62
CA ALA A 86 8.38 -1.13 4.97
C ALA A 86 9.42 -0.01 4.84
N PHE A 87 10.63 -0.20 5.38
CA PHE A 87 11.72 0.77 5.26
C PHE A 87 12.21 0.91 3.81
N SER A 88 12.33 -0.19 3.07
CA SER A 88 12.73 -0.15 1.67
C SER A 88 11.75 0.64 0.81
N ILE A 89 10.44 0.50 1.06
CA ILE A 89 9.41 1.32 0.40
C ILE A 89 9.68 2.81 0.64
N VAL A 90 9.93 3.20 1.89
CA VAL A 90 10.10 4.60 2.27
C VAL A 90 11.36 5.19 1.66
N LEU A 91 12.48 4.46 1.71
CA LEU A 91 13.74 4.87 1.10
C LEU A 91 13.61 5.07 -0.40
N VAL A 92 13.02 4.11 -1.12
CA VAL A 92 12.84 4.22 -2.58
C VAL A 92 11.91 5.39 -2.92
N ASN A 93 10.85 5.61 -2.15
CA ASN A 93 9.96 6.76 -2.34
C ASN A 93 10.66 8.10 -2.10
N LEU A 94 11.46 8.20 -1.05
CA LEU A 94 12.21 9.41 -0.72
C LEU A 94 13.22 9.73 -1.84
N ILE A 95 13.98 8.73 -2.28
CA ILE A 95 14.91 8.85 -3.42
C ILE A 95 14.19 9.32 -4.67
N LEU A 96 13.00 8.76 -4.96
CA LEU A 96 12.19 9.16 -6.11
C LEU A 96 11.74 10.62 -6.02
N ILE A 97 11.33 11.10 -4.84
CA ILE A 97 10.94 12.50 -4.62
C ILE A 97 12.12 13.44 -4.82
N ILE A 98 13.26 13.14 -4.21
CA ILE A 98 14.48 13.94 -4.33
C ILE A 98 14.86 14.04 -5.82
N ARG A 99 14.93 12.90 -6.52
CA ARG A 99 15.30 12.86 -7.93
C ARG A 99 14.30 13.58 -8.84
N VAL A 100 12.99 13.43 -8.63
CA VAL A 100 11.98 14.16 -9.39
C VAL A 100 12.10 15.66 -9.16
N THR A 101 12.35 16.08 -7.92
CA THR A 101 12.50 17.50 -7.57
C THR A 101 13.74 18.10 -8.22
N CYS A 102 14.91 17.46 -8.07
CA CYS A 102 16.17 17.89 -8.69
C CYS A 102 16.08 17.91 -10.23
N ARG A 103 15.52 16.86 -10.85
CA ARG A 103 15.42 16.78 -12.32
C ARG A 103 14.40 17.75 -12.91
N SER A 104 13.40 18.16 -12.13
CA SER A 104 12.42 19.17 -12.53
C SER A 104 12.98 20.59 -12.57
N VAL A 105 14.15 20.83 -11.97
CA VAL A 105 14.90 22.09 -12.07
C VAL A 105 15.73 22.12 -13.37
N SER A 106 16.21 20.96 -13.83
CA SER A 106 17.13 20.86 -14.97
C SER A 106 16.46 20.69 -16.34
N VAL A 107 15.24 20.12 -16.44
CA VAL A 107 14.59 19.82 -17.73
C VAL A 107 13.25 20.54 -17.84
N ARG A 108 13.00 21.23 -18.98
CA ARG A 108 11.69 21.80 -19.41
C ARG A 108 10.64 20.69 -19.63
N ILE A 109 10.30 19.95 -18.60
CA ILE A 109 9.19 19.00 -18.62
C ILE A 109 7.90 19.82 -18.67
N THR A 110 7.03 19.50 -19.63
CA THR A 110 5.71 20.12 -19.78
C THR A 110 4.99 20.18 -18.43
N ILE A 111 4.46 21.35 -18.05
CA ILE A 111 3.82 21.63 -16.75
C ILE A 111 2.79 20.54 -16.39
N GLN A 112 2.06 20.02 -17.38
CA GLN A 112 1.09 18.94 -17.19
C GLN A 112 1.73 17.61 -16.73
N ARG A 113 2.87 17.23 -17.31
CA ARG A 113 3.58 15.98 -16.94
C ARG A 113 4.22 16.09 -15.55
N LYS A 114 4.72 17.27 -15.18
CA LYS A 114 5.19 17.57 -13.80
C LYS A 114 4.05 17.44 -12.79
N LYS A 115 2.86 17.98 -13.08
CA LYS A 115 1.67 17.85 -12.22
C LYS A 115 1.20 16.38 -12.10
N LYS A 116 1.19 15.60 -13.19
CA LYS A 116 0.80 14.17 -13.16
C LYS A 116 1.76 13.35 -12.31
N ASN A 117 3.07 13.48 -12.54
CA ASN A 117 4.10 12.76 -11.77
C ASN A 117 4.07 13.11 -10.29
N ARG A 118 3.98 14.41 -9.94
CA ARG A 118 3.92 14.84 -8.53
C ARG A 118 2.72 14.24 -7.78
N LYS A 119 1.53 14.21 -8.41
CA LYS A 119 0.34 13.60 -7.78
C LYS A 119 0.51 12.10 -7.54
N MET A 120 1.05 11.38 -8.52
CA MET A 120 1.29 9.94 -8.43
C MET A 120 2.35 9.61 -7.37
N THR A 121 3.38 10.45 -7.23
CA THR A 121 4.38 10.34 -6.15
C THR A 121 3.78 10.63 -4.78
N VAL A 122 2.95 11.68 -4.64
CA VAL A 122 2.27 12.00 -3.38
C VAL A 122 1.36 10.85 -2.95
N GLN A 123 0.61 10.24 -3.87
CA GLN A 123 -0.18 9.03 -3.58
C GLN A 123 0.68 7.93 -2.97
N LEU A 124 1.80 7.64 -3.61
CA LEU A 124 2.69 6.56 -3.23
C LEU A 124 3.31 6.82 -1.85
N LEU A 125 3.65 8.08 -1.56
CA LEU A 125 4.09 8.52 -0.25
C LEU A 125 3.00 8.35 0.80
N VAL A 126 1.75 8.79 0.52
CA VAL A 126 0.62 8.61 1.45
C VAL A 126 0.40 7.14 1.78
N VAL A 127 0.38 6.26 0.77
CA VAL A 127 0.27 4.81 1.00
C VAL A 127 1.41 4.32 1.89
N SER A 128 2.65 4.72 1.60
CA SER A 128 3.82 4.28 2.35
C SER A 128 3.83 4.78 3.80
N SER A 129 3.39 6.01 4.02
CA SER A 129 3.21 6.59 5.35
C SER A 129 2.13 5.87 6.14
N LEU A 130 0.99 5.54 5.51
CA LEU A 130 -0.05 4.72 6.15
C LEU A 130 0.52 3.37 6.59
N PHE A 131 1.25 2.69 5.70
CA PHE A 131 1.90 1.43 6.04
C PHE A 131 2.85 1.58 7.24
N LEU A 132 3.72 2.61 7.27
CA LEU A 132 4.59 2.83 8.42
C LEU A 132 3.80 3.11 9.70
N ILE A 133 2.85 4.04 9.69
CA ILE A 133 2.11 4.47 10.88
C ILE A 133 1.41 3.28 11.55
N PHE A 134 0.87 2.35 10.75
CA PHE A 134 0.10 1.23 11.26
C PHE A 134 0.94 -0.03 11.51
N TRP A 135 1.96 -0.32 10.69
CA TRP A 135 2.79 -1.52 10.89
C TRP A 135 3.94 -1.33 11.87
N LEU A 136 4.50 -0.13 11.98
CA LEU A 136 5.67 0.12 12.82
C LEU A 136 5.39 -0.06 14.32
N PRO A 137 4.25 0.40 14.89
CA PRO A 137 3.91 0.11 16.28
C PRO A 137 3.87 -1.39 16.57
N ILE A 138 3.25 -2.16 15.67
CA ILE A 138 3.10 -3.63 15.80
C ILE A 138 4.45 -4.33 15.71
N ALA A 139 5.27 -3.93 14.73
CA ALA A 139 6.58 -4.53 14.55
C ALA A 139 7.51 -4.23 15.73
N ILE A 140 7.43 -3.02 16.30
CA ILE A 140 8.20 -2.66 17.49
C ILE A 140 7.71 -3.44 18.71
N THR A 141 6.39 -3.50 18.96
CA THR A 141 5.89 -4.26 20.13
C THR A 141 6.18 -5.74 20.00
N GLY A 142 6.04 -6.32 18.79
CA GLY A 142 6.40 -7.72 18.52
C GLY A 142 7.87 -8.02 18.78
N LEU A 143 8.79 -7.14 18.35
CA LEU A 143 10.22 -7.29 18.67
C LEU A 143 10.51 -7.13 20.17
N ILE A 144 9.86 -6.18 20.85
CA ILE A 144 10.03 -6.01 22.30
C ILE A 144 9.54 -7.27 23.04
N GLN A 145 8.41 -7.83 22.61
CA GLN A 145 7.88 -9.08 23.17
C GLN A 145 8.84 -10.25 22.97
N GLN A 146 9.53 -10.32 21.83
CA GLN A 146 10.47 -11.39 21.52
C GLN A 146 11.74 -11.37 22.38
N TYR A 147 12.27 -10.17 22.67
CA TYR A 147 13.59 -10.01 23.29
C TYR A 147 13.56 -9.59 24.76
N PHE A 148 12.58 -8.80 25.19
CA PHE A 148 12.56 -8.18 26.51
C PHE A 148 11.48 -8.74 27.41
N SER A 149 10.20 -8.66 27.01
CA SER A 149 9.09 -9.10 27.86
C SER A 149 7.90 -9.58 27.03
N PRO A 150 7.56 -10.88 27.08
CA PRO A 150 6.52 -11.47 26.22
C PRO A 150 5.12 -10.91 26.48
N THR A 151 4.87 -10.35 27.66
CA THR A 151 3.55 -9.79 28.05
C THR A 151 3.43 -8.29 27.76
N PHE A 152 4.48 -7.64 27.26
CA PHE A 152 4.48 -6.20 27.03
C PHE A 152 3.43 -5.79 25.98
N LEU A 153 2.45 -4.98 26.38
CA LEU A 153 1.38 -4.47 25.50
C LEU A 153 0.58 -5.54 24.75
N ILE A 154 0.52 -6.78 25.26
CA ILE A 154 -0.13 -7.89 24.55
C ILE A 154 -1.62 -7.61 24.27
N ASP A 155 -2.35 -7.12 25.28
CA ASP A 155 -3.78 -6.78 25.14
C ASP A 155 -4.02 -5.68 24.10
N ILE A 156 -3.17 -4.65 24.09
CA ILE A 156 -3.27 -3.52 23.16
C ILE A 156 -2.93 -3.97 21.74
N GLN A 157 -1.92 -4.83 21.59
CA GLN A 157 -1.52 -5.35 20.29
C GLN A 157 -2.65 -6.17 19.65
N PHE A 158 -3.22 -7.13 20.39
CA PHE A 158 -4.31 -7.99 19.90
C PHE A 158 -5.63 -7.25 19.68
N ASN A 159 -6.02 -6.34 20.59
CA ASN A 159 -7.32 -5.67 20.51
C ASN A 159 -7.33 -4.38 19.68
N ILE A 160 -6.18 -3.74 19.47
CA ILE A 160 -6.11 -2.45 18.77
C ILE A 160 -5.21 -2.56 17.55
N PHE A 161 -3.94 -2.92 17.72
CA PHE A 161 -3.00 -2.75 16.63
C PHE A 161 -3.25 -3.68 15.44
N PHE A 162 -3.58 -4.95 15.67
CA PHE A 162 -3.96 -5.84 14.57
C PHE A 162 -5.17 -5.31 13.78
N TYR A 163 -6.13 -4.67 14.43
CA TYR A 163 -7.28 -4.05 13.77
C TYR A 163 -6.90 -2.86 12.89
N LEU A 164 -5.93 -2.06 13.34
CA LEU A 164 -5.45 -0.92 12.58
C LEU A 164 -4.85 -1.32 11.22
N ILE A 165 -4.28 -2.53 11.09
CA ILE A 165 -3.79 -3.03 9.79
C ILE A 165 -4.95 -3.15 8.79
N TYR A 166 -6.13 -3.62 9.21
CA TYR A 166 -7.28 -3.75 8.32
C TYR A 166 -7.78 -2.40 7.80
N LEU A 167 -7.59 -1.32 8.58
CA LEU A 167 -7.88 0.03 8.11
C LEU A 167 -7.01 0.43 6.91
N ILE A 168 -5.77 -0.07 6.81
CA ILE A 168 -4.93 0.16 5.63
C ILE A 168 -5.63 -0.36 4.37
N GLN A 169 -6.16 -1.58 4.44
CA GLN A 169 -6.85 -2.21 3.32
C GLN A 169 -8.13 -1.45 2.94
N LEU A 170 -8.83 -0.90 3.93
CA LEU A 170 -10.00 -0.04 3.71
C LEU A 170 -9.62 1.29 3.06
N PHE A 171 -8.54 1.95 3.49
CA PHE A 171 -8.12 3.26 2.98
C PHE A 171 -7.42 3.19 1.62
N LEU A 172 -6.77 2.07 1.29
CA LEU A 172 -6.05 1.87 0.02
C LEU A 172 -6.88 2.22 -1.23
N PRO A 173 -8.12 1.71 -1.42
CA PRO A 173 -8.93 2.05 -2.59
C PRO A 173 -9.27 3.54 -2.65
N PHE A 174 -9.55 4.19 -1.53
CA PHE A 174 -9.84 5.63 -1.49
C PHE A 174 -8.63 6.46 -1.90
N VAL A 175 -7.45 6.13 -1.37
CA VAL A 175 -6.18 6.79 -1.74
C VAL A 175 -5.89 6.60 -3.22
N CYS A 176 -6.17 5.41 -3.76
CA CYS A 176 -6.05 5.12 -5.19
C CYS A 176 -7.03 5.93 -6.05
N LEU A 177 -8.32 5.94 -5.70
CA LEU A 177 -9.38 6.68 -6.40
C LEU A 177 -9.10 8.19 -6.44
N ILE A 178 -8.64 8.77 -5.34
CA ILE A 178 -8.29 10.20 -5.25
C ILE A 178 -7.17 10.56 -6.24
N SER A 179 -6.33 9.58 -6.57
CA SER A 179 -5.10 9.77 -7.33
C SER A 179 -5.23 9.50 -8.83
N LEU A 180 -6.36 8.93 -9.28
CA LEU A 180 -6.69 8.75 -10.71
C LEU A 180 -7.35 10.02 -11.28
N PRO A 181 -6.61 10.89 -11.99
CA PRO A 181 -7.17 12.13 -12.54
C PRO A 181 -8.19 11.88 -13.66
N GLU A 182 -8.02 10.79 -14.40
CA GLU A 182 -8.89 10.37 -15.50
C GLU A 182 -10.28 10.00 -14.96
N LEU A 183 -10.33 9.21 -13.89
CA LEU A 183 -11.58 8.85 -13.22
C LEU A 183 -12.30 10.08 -12.65
N LYS A 184 -11.57 11.00 -12.01
CA LYS A 184 -12.15 12.27 -11.53
C LYS A 184 -12.73 13.12 -12.66
N LYS A 185 -12.09 13.12 -13.84
CA LYS A 185 -12.58 13.83 -15.02
C LYS A 185 -13.87 13.18 -15.52
N GLU A 186 -13.90 11.86 -15.65
CA GLU A 186 -15.08 11.10 -16.09
C GLU A 186 -16.26 11.26 -15.13
N ILE A 187 -16.03 11.14 -13.81
CA ILE A 187 -17.07 11.36 -12.79
C ILE A 187 -17.61 12.78 -12.89
N ARG A 188 -16.74 13.80 -13.00
CA ARG A 188 -17.18 15.20 -13.11
C ARG A 188 -18.01 15.42 -14.37
N VAL A 189 -17.62 14.84 -15.50
CA VAL A 189 -18.37 14.95 -16.76
C VAL A 189 -19.72 14.25 -16.66
N LYS A 190 -19.79 13.04 -16.10
CA LYS A 190 -21.04 12.31 -15.88
C LYS A 190 -21.96 13.05 -14.90
N LEU A 191 -21.42 13.54 -13.78
CA LEU A 191 -22.18 14.32 -12.80
C LEU A 191 -22.73 15.61 -13.40
N HIS A 192 -21.95 16.30 -14.24
CA HIS A 192 -22.39 17.51 -14.91
C HIS A 192 -23.44 17.23 -15.99
N LYS A 193 -23.34 16.11 -16.72
CA LYS A 193 -24.40 15.64 -17.63
C LYS A 193 -25.69 15.29 -16.87
N TRP A 194 -25.58 14.60 -15.74
CA TRP A 194 -26.72 14.24 -14.89
C TRP A 194 -27.42 15.49 -14.33
N ARG A 195 -26.66 16.44 -13.78
CA ARG A 195 -27.21 17.71 -13.28
C ARG A 195 -27.92 18.52 -14.36
N ARG A 196 -27.40 18.52 -15.60
CA ARG A 196 -28.09 19.15 -16.74
C ARG A 196 -29.40 18.46 -17.13
N ARG A 197 -29.47 17.13 -17.04
CA ARG A 197 -30.71 16.40 -17.33
C ARG A 197 -31.80 16.70 -16.31
N ASN A 198 -31.47 16.73 -15.01
CA ASN A 198 -32.47 17.01 -13.97
C ASN A 198 -32.96 18.46 -14.00
N LEU A 199 -32.08 19.44 -14.29
CA LEU A 199 -32.50 20.84 -14.46
C LEU A 199 -33.48 21.06 -15.63
N ILE A 200 -33.40 20.25 -16.69
CA ILE A 200 -34.33 20.32 -17.82
C ILE A 200 -35.69 19.71 -17.45
N ILE A 201 -35.70 18.65 -16.65
CA ILE A 201 -36.93 18.01 -16.17
C ILE A 201 -37.69 18.96 -15.24
N ASP A 202 -36.99 19.62 -14.30
CA ASP A 202 -37.60 20.59 -13.38
C ASP A 202 -38.17 21.82 -14.12
N GLY A 203 -37.47 22.30 -15.17
CA GLY A 203 -37.95 23.39 -16.02
C GLY A 203 -39.16 23.03 -16.89
N ALA A 204 -39.22 21.79 -17.40
CA ALA A 204 -40.36 21.30 -18.17
C ALA A 204 -41.59 21.06 -17.28
N SER A 205 -41.41 20.60 -16.03
CA SER A 205 -42.51 20.49 -15.06
C SER A 205 -43.09 21.84 -14.64
N LEU A 206 -42.27 22.89 -14.57
CA LEU A 206 -42.74 24.25 -14.24
C LEU A 206 -43.54 24.91 -15.38
N GLN A 207 -43.20 24.60 -16.63
CA GLN A 207 -43.96 25.08 -17.80
C GLN A 207 -45.31 24.35 -17.95
N MET A 208 -45.43 23.09 -17.54
CA MET A 208 -46.74 22.41 -17.55
C MET A 208 -47.65 22.89 -16.41
N ALA A 209 -47.10 23.28 -15.25
CA ALA A 209 -47.87 23.77 -14.11
C ALA A 209 -48.39 25.22 -14.27
N THR A 210 -47.89 25.98 -15.23
CA THR A 210 -48.33 27.36 -15.51
C THR A 210 -49.34 27.47 -16.66
N ILE A 211 -49.68 26.35 -17.30
CA ILE A 211 -50.64 26.27 -18.42
C ILE A 211 -51.98 25.60 -18.01
N GLY A 212 -52.12 25.16 -16.76
CA GLY A 212 -53.39 24.68 -16.18
C GLY A 212 -54.02 25.73 -15.27
#